data_AF-A0A849QT97-F1
#
_entry.id   AF-A0A849QT97-F1
#
_cell.length_a   1.000
_cell.length_b   1.000
_cell.length_c   1.000
_cell.angle_alpha   90.00
_cell.angle_beta   90.00
_cell.angle_gamma   90.00
#
_symmetry.space_group_name_H-M   'P 1'
#
loop_
_entity.id
_entity.type
_entity.pdbx_description
1 polymer ?
#
loop_
_entity_poly.entity_id
_entity_poly.type
_entity_poly.pdbx_seq_one_letter_code
_entity_poly.pdbx_strand_id
1 'polypeptide(L)' 'MNIGPLLFAVTLITIISLYPFYLKRYKIHKYKGIWKAMGEMTGSPARSVLYPIGCLIGGLIYIIFIQ' A
#
# COMPACT_ATOMS: atom_id res chain seq x y z
N MET A 1 -3.45 -17.35 17.39
CA MET A 1 -3.07 -16.07 16.76
C MET A 1 -3.36 -16.15 15.26
N ASN A 2 -4.48 -15.59 14.80
CA ASN A 2 -4.86 -15.66 13.37
C ASN A 2 -4.20 -14.51 12.60
N ILE A 3 -3.12 -14.82 11.87
CA ILE A 3 -2.35 -13.83 11.10
C ILE A 3 -2.99 -13.56 9.71
N GLY A 4 -3.95 -14.40 9.29
CA GLY A 4 -4.63 -14.31 7.98
C GLY A 4 -5.16 -12.91 7.63
N PRO A 5 -5.92 -12.24 8.53
CA PRO A 5 -6.44 -10.90 8.26
C PRO A 5 -5.34 -9.84 8.05
N LEU A 6 -4.24 -9.93 8.81
CA LEU A 6 -3.10 -9.04 8.66
C LEU A 6 -2.43 -9.20 7.29
N LEU A 7 -2.18 -10.45 6.88
CA LEU A 7 -1.59 -10.73 5.57
C LEU A 7 -2.48 -10.21 4.45
N PHE A 8 -3.79 -10.44 4.54
CA PHE A 8 -4.75 -9.94 3.56
C PHE A 8 -4.72 -8.40 3.45
N ALA A 9 -4.72 -7.70 4.58
CA ALA A 9 -4.63 -6.24 4.61
C ALA A 9 -3.32 -5.72 3.99
N VAL A 10 -2.18 -6.32 4.34
CA VAL A 10 -0.87 -5.95 3.79
C VAL A 10 -0.82 -6.19 2.29
N THR A 11 -1.36 -7.31 1.78
CA THR A 11 -1.42 -7.58 0.34
C THR A 11 -2.26 -6.53 -0.39
N LEU A 12 -3.45 -6.19 0.12
CA LEU A 12 -4.31 -5.17 -0.49
C LEU A 12 -3.63 -3.80 -0.53
N ILE A 13 -3.02 -3.38 0.58
CA ILE A 13 -2.31 -2.08 0.67
C ILE A 13 -1.12 -2.06 -0.29
N THR A 14 -0.41 -3.17 -0.43
CA THR A 14 0.70 -3.28 -1.38
C THR A 14 0.22 -3.03 -2.81
N ILE A 15 -0.87 -3.68 -3.22
CA ILE A 15 -1.43 -3.53 -4.57
C ILE A 15 -1.91 -2.09 -4.78
N ILE A 16 -2.72 -1.55 -3.86
CA ILE A 16 -3.32 -0.21 -3.99
C ILE A 16 -2.25 0.88 -4.03
N SER A 17 -1.23 0.77 -3.17
CA SER A 17 -0.17 1.78 -3.07
C SER A 17 0.70 1.82 -4.35
N LEU A 18 1.04 0.66 -4.92
CA LEU A 18 1.85 0.57 -6.15
C LEU A 18 1.05 0.82 -7.44
N TYR A 19 -0.28 0.65 -7.39
CA TYR A 19 -1.17 0.84 -8.53
C TYR A 19 -1.01 2.18 -9.27
N PRO A 20 -0.93 3.36 -8.62
CA PRO A 20 -0.72 4.62 -9.33
C PRO A 20 0.58 4.65 -10.16
N PHE A 21 1.66 3.99 -9.71
CA PHE A 21 2.91 3.91 -10.46
C PHE A 21 2.82 2.95 -11.64
N TYR A 22 2.10 1.84 -11.47
CA TYR A 22 1.74 0.96 -12.58
C TYR A 22 0.93 1.71 -13.65
N LEU A 23 -0.09 2.47 -13.24
CA LEU A 23 -0.90 3.26 -14.16
C LEU A 23 -0.07 4.32 -14.88
N LYS A 24 0.79 5.04 -14.17
CA LYS A 24 1.69 6.06 -14.74
C LYS A 24 2.59 5.47 -15.83
N ARG A 25 3.10 4.25 -15.64
CA ARG A 25 4.03 3.60 -16.57
C ARG A 25 3.35 2.90 -17.75
N TYR A 26 2.22 2.23 -17.52
CA TYR A 26 1.64 1.31 -18.51
C TYR A 26 0.28 1.77 -19.05
N LYS A 27 -0.46 2.61 -18.32
CA LYS A 27 -1.85 2.97 -18.64
C LYS A 27 -2.13 4.43 -18.34
N ILE A 28 -1.40 5.33 -19.01
CA ILE A 28 -1.45 6.78 -18.72
C ILE A 28 -2.86 7.38 -18.85
N HIS A 29 -3.71 6.85 -19.75
CA HIS A 29 -5.11 7.25 -19.90
C HIS A 29 -5.99 6.96 -18.65
N LYS A 30 -5.55 6.04 -17.77
CA LYS A 30 -6.17 5.75 -16.47
C LYS A 30 -5.49 6.45 -15.29
N TYR A 31 -4.30 7.03 -15.50
CA TYR A 31 -3.59 7.78 -14.46
C TYR A 31 -4.20 9.19 -14.29
N LYS A 32 -5.36 9.23 -13.62
CA LYS A 32 -6.16 10.44 -13.39
C LYS A 32 -6.90 10.37 -12.05
N GLY A 33 -7.42 11.51 -11.58
CA GLY A 33 -8.17 11.60 -10.33
C GLY A 33 -7.35 11.14 -9.12
N ILE A 34 -7.93 10.24 -8.32
CA ILE A 34 -7.33 9.73 -7.07
C ILE A 34 -5.97 9.09 -7.32
N TRP A 35 -5.81 8.32 -8.40
CA TRP A 35 -4.54 7.66 -8.72
C TRP A 35 -3.42 8.65 -9.05
N LYS A 36 -3.76 9.72 -9.76
CA LYS A 36 -2.81 10.80 -10.06
C LYS A 36 -2.38 11.50 -8.77
N ALA A 37 -3.34 11.89 -7.94
CA ALA A 37 -3.08 12.54 -6.66
C ALA A 37 -2.20 11.66 -5.75
N MET A 38 -2.54 10.37 -5.58
CA MET A 38 -1.74 9.45 -4.76
C MET A 38 -0.33 9.25 -5.31
N GLY A 39 -0.17 9.09 -6.62
CA GLY A 39 1.13 8.93 -7.25
C GLY A 39 2.02 10.17 -7.11
N GLU A 40 1.44 11.37 -7.25
CA GLU A 40 2.14 12.65 -7.09
C GLU A 40 2.49 12.94 -5.64
N MET A 41 1.58 12.69 -4.69
CA MET A 41 1.84 12.83 -3.26
C MET A 41 2.95 11.88 -2.78
N THR A 42 2.95 10.65 -3.26
CA THR A 42 3.94 9.64 -2.86
C THR A 42 5.29 9.87 -3.55
N GLY A 43 5.27 10.39 -4.78
CA GLY A 43 6.45 10.82 -5.54
C GLY A 43 7.27 9.68 -6.16
N SER A 44 7.42 8.54 -5.47
CA SER A 44 8.18 7.39 -5.98
C SER A 44 7.60 6.03 -5.56
N PRO A 45 7.79 4.98 -6.38
CA PRO A 45 7.37 3.62 -6.02
C PRO A 45 8.04 3.13 -4.73
N ALA A 46 9.30 3.51 -4.50
CA ALA A 46 10.03 3.13 -3.29
C ALA A 46 9.36 3.69 -2.02
N ARG A 47 8.91 4.95 -2.05
CA ARG A 47 8.16 5.56 -0.94
C ARG A 47 6.80 4.90 -0.73
N SER A 48 6.18 4.43 -1.80
CA SER A 48 4.91 3.70 -1.73
C SER A 48 4.97 2.41 -0.91
N VAL A 49 6.12 1.74 -0.88
CA VAL A 49 6.29 0.49 -0.14
C VAL A 49 6.31 0.74 1.38
N LEU A 50 6.51 1.98 1.83
CA LEU A 50 6.43 2.32 3.25
C LEU A 50 5.03 2.12 3.84
N TYR A 51 3.97 2.28 3.03
CA TYR A 51 2.59 2.06 3.50
C TYR A 51 2.33 0.60 3.93
N PRO A 52 2.59 -0.43 3.10
CA PRO A 52 2.42 -1.82 3.53
C PRO A 52 3.42 -2.23 4.61
N ILE A 53 4.64 -1.69 4.63
CA ILE A 53 5.61 -1.95 5.72
C ILE A 53 5.07 -1.42 7.05
N GLY A 54 4.59 -0.17 7.09
CA GLY A 54 4.01 0.43 8.29
C GLY A 54 2.80 -0.36 8.78
N CYS A 55 1.94 -0.82 7.87
CA CYS A 55 0.79 -1.67 8.21
C CYS A 55 1.22 -3.03 8.79
N LEU A 56 2.23 -3.68 8.21
CA LEU A 56 2.78 -4.93 8.72
C LEU A 56 3.34 -4.76 10.14
N ILE A 57 4.18 -3.74 10.36
CA ILE A 57 4.79 -3.47 11.67
C ILE A 57 3.71 -3.16 12.71
N GLY A 58 2.78 -2.25 12.40
CA GLY A 58 1.70 -1.89 13.32
C GLY A 58 0.78 -3.07 13.65
N GLY A 59 0.48 -3.91 12.65
CA GLY A 59 -0.29 -5.12 12.85
C GLY A 59 0.42 -6.16 13.71
N LEU A 60 1.72 -6.35 13.54
CA LEU A 60 2.52 -7.22 14.41
C LEU A 60 2.56 -6.71 15.85
N ILE A 61 2.72 -5.40 16.06
CA ILE A 61 2.66 -4.80 17.40
C ILE A 61 1.29 -5.05 18.05
N TYR A 62 0.20 -4.81 17.33
CA TYR A 62 -1.15 -5.08 17.85
C TYR A 62 -1.32 -6.55 18.26
N ILE A 63 -0.87 -7.47 17.41
CA ILE A 63 -0.97 -8.91 17.66
C ILE A 63 -0.13 -9.35 18.87
N ILE A 64 1.05 -8.73 19.10
CA ILE A 64 1.95 -9.11 20.19
C ILE A 64 1.48 -8.55 21.54
N PHE A 65 0.98 -7.31 21.56
CA PHE A 65 0.76 -6.56 22.79
C PHE A 65 -0.70 -6.45 23.24
N ILE A 66 -1.67 -6.69 22.34
CA ILE A 66 -3.09 -6.44 22.62
C ILE A 66 -3.94 -7.72 22.48
N GLN A 67 -3.69 -8.54 21.46
CA GLN A 67 -4.46 -9.74 21.17
C GLN A 67 -3.88 -11.00 21.83
#